data_AF-A0A1G3ZH21-F1
#
_entry.id   AF-A0A1G3ZH21-F1
#
_cell.length_a   1.000
_cell.length_b   1.000
_cell.length_c   1.000
_cell.angle_alpha   90.00
_cell.angle_beta   90.00
_cell.angle_gamma   90.00
#
_symmetry.space_group_name_H-M   'P 1'
#
loop_
_entity.id
_entity.type
_entity.pdbx_description
1 polymer ?
#
loop_
_entity_poly.entity_id
_entity_poly.type
_entity_poly.pdbx_seq_one_letter_code
_entity_poly.pdbx_strand_id
1 'polypeptide(L)'
;MNTQRVLLAALVAAILLPADVPAATKQKDVPRPQDAIDTLPPYFGLKRLVAVTQFINKSGYQGQLQLGNGLADMLTDALMRSGRFIIVERQQLKDVLREQDLAQSGRAIAAGAAEVGKLLNAQAIVIGTVTHYDEHLMVGAGAVGGGPQFRVSTATARLQINIRVVDTTTGEVILSQSSRATDQASALATAFGGSGFAKTASGKVCQRAITDAVCNICRTMDEVPWRGRIVDVRGDDIIINAGLRLGVVPGDCFRVFTEHDVLLDPETGLPLGSPLSAAGVVQVREVQLTFAVAQPLAGANFARGQVIRFVPAFEIPSSSPALSSSAPLPPDAPEIAAIRAKHAKGGGTTGLAELNKYLGDHSDDVNGLLLRTAIILKSTTANKHVALQDTRRLQQLRPNEPDLPALEARAALALNDRKAALAALDRALQMAPGNLEAVLLHRRVAE
;
A
#
# COMPACT_ATOMS: atom_id res chain seq x y z
N MET A 1 -50.84 -0.42 56.27
CA MET A 1 -49.64 -1.04 56.87
C MET A 1 -49.59 -2.51 56.48
N ASN A 2 -48.54 -2.90 55.74
CA ASN A 2 -47.83 -4.20 55.72
C ASN A 2 -48.61 -5.52 55.50
N THR A 3 -48.17 -6.53 54.73
CA THR A 3 -47.00 -6.81 53.86
C THR A 3 -47.22 -8.22 53.26
N GLN A 4 -46.84 -8.41 51.99
CA GLN A 4 -46.23 -9.61 51.36
C GLN A 4 -46.78 -11.04 51.60
N ARG A 5 -47.11 -11.75 50.50
CA ARG A 5 -46.33 -12.87 49.91
C ARG A 5 -47.22 -13.70 48.97
N VAL A 6 -47.04 -13.53 47.65
CA VAL A 6 -47.59 -14.43 46.60
C VAL A 6 -46.47 -15.39 46.19
N LEU A 7 -46.76 -16.69 46.26
CA LEU A 7 -45.87 -17.80 45.93
C LEU A 7 -46.22 -18.37 44.53
N LEU A 8 -45.19 -18.49 43.70
CA LEU A 8 -44.87 -19.52 42.69
C LEU A 8 -45.99 -20.13 41.81
N ALA A 9 -45.79 -20.02 40.49
CA ALA A 9 -45.69 -21.18 39.59
C ALA A 9 -45.12 -20.73 38.22
N ALA A 10 -43.85 -21.07 37.93
CA ALA A 10 -43.27 -20.96 36.60
C ALA A 10 -42.80 -22.35 36.14
N LEU A 11 -43.50 -22.86 35.13
CA LEU A 11 -43.31 -24.14 34.46
C LEU A 11 -42.10 -24.01 33.50
N VAL A 12 -41.06 -24.83 33.67
CA VAL A 12 -40.00 -24.99 32.66
C VAL A 12 -40.02 -26.43 32.17
N ALA A 13 -40.58 -26.62 30.97
CA ALA A 13 -40.52 -27.87 30.24
C ALA A 13 -39.15 -27.98 29.55
N ALA A 14 -38.35 -28.96 29.96
CA ALA A 14 -37.10 -29.32 29.29
C ALA A 14 -37.41 -30.22 28.09
N ILE A 15 -37.33 -29.66 26.88
CA ILE A 15 -37.27 -30.45 25.63
C ILE A 15 -35.78 -30.63 25.31
N LEU A 16 -35.30 -31.85 25.51
CA LEU A 16 -33.94 -32.28 25.15
C LEU A 16 -33.93 -32.70 23.67
N LEU A 17 -33.30 -31.92 22.80
CA LEU A 17 -32.87 -32.38 21.47
C LEU A 17 -31.34 -32.52 21.48
N PRO A 18 -30.76 -33.62 20.96
CA PRO A 18 -29.32 -33.77 20.88
C PRO A 18 -28.77 -32.87 19.78
N ALA A 19 -28.05 -31.81 20.17
CA ALA A 19 -27.22 -31.03 19.26
C ALA A 19 -25.89 -31.77 19.07
N ASP A 20 -25.79 -32.51 17.96
CA ASP A 20 -24.51 -32.99 17.45
C ASP A 20 -23.77 -31.78 16.85
N VAL A 21 -22.97 -31.11 17.69
CA VAL A 21 -22.11 -29.99 17.28
C VAL A 21 -20.71 -30.59 17.04
N PRO A 22 -20.18 -30.59 15.80
CA PRO A 22 -18.84 -31.09 15.57
C PRO A 22 -17.85 -30.20 16.31
N ALA A 23 -16.98 -30.85 17.09
CA ALA A 23 -15.96 -30.21 17.90
C ALA A 23 -15.09 -29.28 17.06
N ALA A 24 -14.98 -28.02 17.49
CA ALA A 24 -14.11 -27.03 16.89
C ALA A 24 -12.66 -27.53 16.92
N THR A 25 -12.12 -27.91 15.76
CA THR A 25 -10.70 -28.13 15.55
C THR A 25 -9.94 -26.85 15.87
N LYS A 26 -9.04 -26.91 16.86
CA LYS A 26 -8.10 -25.84 17.21
C LYS A 26 -7.30 -25.45 15.96
N GLN A 27 -7.64 -24.31 15.38
CA GLN A 27 -6.92 -23.73 14.24
C GLN A 27 -5.62 -23.12 14.77
N LYS A 28 -4.48 -23.61 14.26
CA LYS A 28 -3.11 -23.14 14.55
C LYS A 28 -3.04 -21.61 14.53
N ASP A 29 -2.28 -21.04 15.46
CA ASP A 29 -1.98 -19.61 15.60
C ASP A 29 -1.85 -18.90 14.24
N VAL A 30 -2.92 -18.22 13.85
CA VAL A 30 -2.93 -17.26 12.74
C VAL A 30 -2.34 -15.96 13.30
N PRO A 31 -1.37 -15.32 12.62
CA PRO A 31 -0.85 -14.01 13.03
C PRO A 31 -2.00 -13.03 13.33
N ARG A 32 -1.83 -12.11 14.28
CA ARG A 32 -2.93 -11.17 14.59
C ARG A 32 -3.37 -10.46 13.31
N PRO A 33 -4.66 -10.19 13.09
CA PRO A 33 -5.13 -9.60 11.83
C PRO A 33 -4.55 -8.21 11.54
N GLN A 34 -4.04 -7.50 12.57
CA GLN A 34 -3.26 -6.26 12.38
C GLN A 34 -1.86 -6.57 11.79
N ASP A 35 -1.21 -7.63 12.25
CA ASP A 35 0.15 -8.01 11.83
C ASP A 35 0.20 -8.37 10.33
N ALA A 36 -0.90 -8.86 9.75
CA ALA A 36 -0.94 -9.29 8.33
C ALA A 36 -0.81 -8.13 7.32
N ILE A 37 -1.35 -6.93 7.61
CA ILE A 37 -1.17 -5.76 6.73
C ILE A 37 0.28 -5.26 6.84
N ASP A 38 0.84 -5.29 8.05
CA ASP A 38 2.24 -4.91 8.31
C ASP A 38 3.24 -5.93 7.72
N THR A 39 2.78 -7.16 7.43
CA THR A 39 3.57 -8.18 6.71
C THR A 39 3.51 -8.07 5.19
N LEU A 40 2.70 -7.17 4.62
CA LEU A 40 2.72 -6.93 3.16
C LEU A 40 4.11 -6.44 2.75
N PRO A 41 4.65 -6.90 1.61
CA PRO A 41 5.96 -6.45 1.15
C PRO A 41 5.96 -4.92 1.00
N PRO A 42 7.09 -4.23 1.32
CA PRO A 42 7.18 -2.79 1.15
C PRO A 42 6.83 -2.40 -0.28
N TYR A 43 5.91 -1.45 -0.44
CA TYR A 43 5.47 -0.99 -1.75
C TYR A 43 6.33 0.17 -2.23
N PHE A 44 7.01 -0.02 -3.35
CA PHE A 44 7.84 0.99 -4.01
C PHE A 44 7.23 1.50 -5.33
N GLY A 45 5.97 1.16 -5.61
CA GLY A 45 5.26 1.59 -6.81
C GLY A 45 4.51 2.91 -6.63
N LEU A 46 3.90 3.38 -7.70
CA LEU A 46 3.09 4.60 -7.68
C LEU A 46 1.74 4.36 -7.00
N LYS A 47 1.41 5.22 -6.03
CA LYS A 47 0.12 5.18 -5.33
C LYS A 47 -1.03 5.45 -6.29
N ARG A 48 -2.16 4.80 -6.04
CA ARG A 48 -3.42 5.02 -6.78
C ARG A 48 -4.43 5.81 -5.97
N LEU A 49 -5.19 6.67 -6.65
CA LEU A 49 -6.29 7.39 -6.02
C LEU A 49 -7.52 6.47 -5.97
N VAL A 50 -7.98 6.17 -4.76
CA VAL A 50 -9.09 5.25 -4.52
C VAL A 50 -10.12 5.92 -3.64
N ALA A 51 -11.39 5.72 -3.95
CA ALA A 51 -12.52 6.13 -3.13
C ALA A 51 -13.08 4.92 -2.39
N VAL A 52 -13.45 5.09 -1.12
CA VAL A 52 -14.20 4.07 -0.37
C VAL A 52 -15.60 4.60 -0.11
N THR A 53 -16.63 3.85 -0.52
CA THR A 53 -18.01 4.20 -0.20
C THR A 53 -18.43 3.59 1.13
N GLN A 54 -19.47 4.16 1.74
CA GLN A 54 -20.14 3.53 2.87
C GLN A 54 -20.58 2.10 2.51
N PHE A 55 -20.44 1.17 3.46
CA PHE A 55 -20.89 -0.20 3.24
C PHE A 55 -22.42 -0.29 3.32
N ILE A 56 -23.02 -0.96 2.34
CA ILE A 56 -24.47 -1.23 2.35
C ILE A 56 -24.73 -2.40 3.29
N ASN A 57 -25.52 -2.19 4.35
CA ASN A 57 -25.92 -3.27 5.25
C ASN A 57 -27.15 -4.01 4.71
N LYS A 58 -26.95 -5.25 4.24
CA LYS A 58 -28.01 -6.17 3.81
C LYS A 58 -28.22 -7.35 4.77
N SER A 59 -27.55 -7.36 5.93
CA SER A 59 -27.65 -8.45 6.91
C SER A 59 -28.94 -8.46 7.73
N GLY A 60 -29.73 -7.38 7.68
CA GLY A 60 -30.90 -7.19 8.53
C GLY A 60 -30.56 -6.79 9.98
N TYR A 61 -29.27 -6.72 10.36
CA TYR A 61 -28.86 -6.24 11.67
C TYR A 61 -29.15 -4.74 11.84
N GLN A 62 -29.90 -4.41 12.90
CA GLN A 62 -30.28 -3.04 13.28
C GLN A 62 -29.76 -2.64 14.67
N GLY A 63 -28.79 -3.39 15.21
CA GLY A 63 -28.25 -3.09 16.54
C GLY A 63 -27.37 -1.83 16.56
N GLN A 64 -26.78 -1.56 17.73
CA GLN A 64 -25.98 -0.35 17.98
C GLN A 64 -24.71 -0.27 17.11
N LEU A 65 -24.24 -1.40 16.59
CA LEU A 65 -23.06 -1.46 15.77
C LEU A 65 -23.35 -0.89 14.37
N GLN A 66 -22.81 0.29 14.07
CA GLN A 66 -22.90 0.91 12.74
C GLN A 66 -21.99 0.21 11.73
N LEU A 67 -22.37 -1.01 11.32
CA LEU A 67 -21.59 -1.86 10.41
C LEU A 67 -21.20 -1.13 9.11
N GLY A 68 -22.09 -0.29 8.57
CA GLY A 68 -21.86 0.43 7.32
C GLY A 68 -20.66 1.39 7.37
N ASN A 69 -20.69 2.34 8.31
CA ASN A 69 -19.63 3.34 8.48
C ASN A 69 -18.38 2.71 9.10
N GLY A 70 -18.55 1.93 10.17
CA GLY A 70 -17.43 1.36 10.91
C GLY A 70 -16.54 0.46 10.05
N LEU A 71 -17.11 -0.37 9.17
CA LEU A 71 -16.33 -1.19 8.24
C LEU A 71 -15.67 -0.37 7.14
N ALA A 72 -16.33 0.69 6.64
CA ALA A 72 -15.75 1.57 5.63
C ALA A 72 -14.56 2.37 6.18
N ASP A 73 -14.64 2.81 7.44
CA ASP A 73 -13.55 3.51 8.14
C ASP A 73 -12.38 2.56 8.40
N MET A 74 -12.66 1.36 8.91
CA MET A 74 -11.63 0.32 9.09
C MET A 74 -10.94 -0.05 7.78
N LEU A 75 -11.69 -0.13 6.68
CA LEU A 75 -11.13 -0.37 5.35
C LEU A 75 -10.25 0.79 4.88
N THR A 76 -10.73 2.03 5.06
CA THR A 76 -9.99 3.25 4.71
C THR A 76 -8.65 3.29 5.44
N ASP A 77 -8.66 3.10 6.76
CA ASP A 77 -7.45 3.07 7.59
C ASP A 77 -6.48 1.96 7.16
N ALA A 78 -7.01 0.78 6.83
CA ALA A 78 -6.21 -0.36 6.42
C ALA A 78 -5.58 -0.14 5.02
N LEU A 79 -6.33 0.43 4.07
CA LEU A 79 -5.79 0.80 2.75
C LEU A 79 -4.75 1.91 2.86
N MET A 80 -4.95 2.92 3.72
CA MET A 80 -3.96 3.97 3.96
C MET A 80 -2.67 3.40 4.56
N ARG A 81 -2.78 2.53 5.57
CA ARG A 81 -1.63 1.86 6.20
C ARG A 81 -0.83 0.99 5.24
N SER A 82 -1.46 0.43 4.21
CA SER A 82 -0.77 -0.35 3.18
C SER A 82 0.27 0.45 2.37
N GLY A 83 0.21 1.79 2.41
CA GLY A 83 1.11 2.68 1.66
C GLY A 83 0.87 2.74 0.14
N ARG A 84 -0.07 1.94 -0.39
CA ARG A 84 -0.33 1.77 -1.84
C ARG A 84 -1.37 2.73 -2.42
N PHE A 85 -2.17 3.35 -1.57
CA PHE A 85 -3.34 4.11 -2.00
C PHE A 85 -3.37 5.51 -1.39
N ILE A 86 -3.95 6.45 -2.15
CA ILE A 86 -4.39 7.75 -1.66
C ILE A 86 -5.91 7.68 -1.61
N ILE A 87 -6.47 7.75 -0.42
CA ILE A 87 -7.92 7.66 -0.25
C ILE A 87 -8.55 9.04 -0.43
N VAL A 88 -9.60 9.11 -1.25
CA VAL A 88 -10.44 10.30 -1.39
C VAL A 88 -11.75 10.11 -0.65
N GLU A 89 -12.17 11.15 0.06
CA GLU A 89 -13.37 11.12 0.89
C GLU A 89 -14.62 11.02 0.02
N ARG A 90 -15.44 9.99 0.24
CA ARG A 90 -16.75 9.82 -0.40
C ARG A 90 -17.90 9.71 0.59
N GLN A 91 -17.63 9.32 1.82
CA GLN A 91 -18.67 9.13 2.85
C GLN A 91 -19.17 10.49 3.35
N GLN A 92 -18.25 11.43 3.59
CA GLN A 92 -18.55 12.75 4.13
C GLN A 92 -18.49 13.88 3.08
N LEU A 93 -18.74 13.57 1.80
CA LEU A 93 -18.69 14.58 0.73
C LEU A 93 -19.61 15.77 0.99
N LYS A 94 -20.76 15.56 1.63
CA LYS A 94 -21.69 16.65 1.94
C LYS A 94 -21.09 17.66 2.91
N ASP A 95 -20.31 17.19 3.88
CA ASP A 95 -19.59 18.06 4.83
C ASP A 95 -18.48 18.81 4.11
N VAL A 96 -17.71 18.13 3.25
CA VAL A 96 -16.66 18.76 2.43
C VAL A 96 -17.22 19.84 1.50
N LEU A 97 -18.35 19.58 0.84
CA LEU A 97 -19.01 20.56 -0.02
C LEU A 97 -19.53 21.75 0.79
N ARG A 98 -20.13 21.51 1.96
CA ARG A 98 -20.55 22.59 2.88
C ARG A 98 -19.37 23.47 3.32
N GLU A 99 -18.20 22.89 3.55
CA GLU A 99 -16.99 23.65 3.89
C GLU A 99 -16.50 24.50 2.71
N GLN A 100 -16.54 23.96 1.48
CA GLN A 100 -16.22 24.75 0.27
C GLN A 100 -17.21 25.90 0.06
N ASP A 101 -18.51 25.67 0.30
CA ASP A 101 -19.55 26.70 0.24
C ASP A 101 -19.32 27.78 1.31
N LEU A 102 -18.91 27.38 2.52
CA LEU A 102 -18.57 28.32 3.60
C LEU A 102 -17.35 29.17 3.24
N ALA A 103 -16.30 28.55 2.70
CA ALA A 103 -15.12 29.26 2.20
C ALA A 103 -15.47 30.27 1.09
N GLN A 104 -16.40 29.91 0.21
CA GLN A 104 -16.88 30.79 -0.85
C GLN A 104 -17.78 31.92 -0.34
N SER A 105 -18.50 31.71 0.76
CA SER A 105 -19.45 32.70 1.30
C SER A 105 -18.80 33.98 1.86
N GLY A 106 -17.47 34.05 1.89
CA GLY A 106 -16.71 35.17 2.46
C GLY A 106 -16.74 35.22 3.99
N ARG A 107 -17.31 34.20 4.64
CA ARG A 107 -17.41 34.08 6.11
C ARG A 107 -16.19 33.37 6.73
N ALA A 108 -15.32 32.78 5.92
CA ALA A 108 -14.07 32.16 6.34
C ALA A 108 -12.86 33.04 5.97
N ILE A 109 -11.75 32.89 6.70
CA ILE A 109 -10.50 33.62 6.43
C ILE A 109 -9.93 33.15 5.08
N ALA A 110 -9.63 34.07 4.16
CA ALA A 110 -9.22 33.80 2.78
C ALA A 110 -7.83 33.13 2.62
N ALA A 111 -7.14 32.82 3.72
CA ALA A 111 -5.82 32.19 3.68
C ALA A 111 -5.96 30.69 3.35
N GLY A 112 -5.89 30.36 2.06
CA GLY A 112 -5.88 28.97 1.58
C GLY A 112 -7.26 28.34 1.38
N ALA A 113 -8.28 29.13 1.02
CA ALA A 113 -9.63 28.65 0.73
C ALA A 113 -9.59 27.43 -0.22
N ALA A 114 -10.25 26.34 0.20
CA ALA A 114 -10.43 25.16 -0.63
C ALA A 114 -11.11 25.58 -1.94
N GLU A 115 -10.44 25.36 -3.08
CA GLU A 115 -10.98 25.74 -4.39
C GLU A 115 -12.24 24.93 -4.68
N VAL A 116 -13.37 25.63 -4.85
CA VAL A 116 -14.69 25.04 -5.09
C VAL A 116 -14.66 24.11 -6.30
N GLY A 117 -15.24 22.91 -6.14
CA GLY A 117 -15.43 21.96 -7.24
C GLY A 117 -14.18 21.18 -7.66
N LYS A 118 -13.01 21.41 -7.05
CA LYS A 118 -11.79 20.63 -7.31
C LYS A 118 -11.70 19.35 -6.46
N LEU A 119 -12.78 18.56 -6.44
CA LEU A 119 -12.74 17.23 -5.85
C LEU A 119 -11.84 16.32 -6.70
N LEU A 120 -10.90 15.63 -6.06
CA LEU A 120 -10.06 14.66 -6.75
C LEU A 120 -10.92 13.55 -7.35
N ASN A 121 -10.70 13.24 -8.62
CA ASN A 121 -11.31 12.08 -9.25
C ASN A 121 -10.58 10.81 -8.78
N ALA A 122 -11.33 9.82 -8.30
CA ALA A 122 -10.75 8.53 -7.93
C ALA A 122 -10.58 7.70 -9.20
N GLN A 123 -9.49 6.95 -9.31
CA GLN A 123 -9.28 6.01 -10.42
C GLN A 123 -10.09 4.72 -10.22
N ALA A 124 -10.33 4.35 -8.97
CA ALA A 124 -11.18 3.23 -8.61
C ALA A 124 -12.06 3.57 -7.41
N ILE A 125 -13.24 2.96 -7.35
CA ILE A 125 -14.16 3.02 -6.21
C ILE A 125 -14.26 1.63 -5.58
N VAL A 126 -14.10 1.57 -4.27
CA VAL A 126 -14.31 0.37 -3.47
C VAL A 126 -15.70 0.43 -2.86
N ILE A 127 -16.51 -0.57 -3.18
CA ILE A 127 -17.90 -0.71 -2.75
C ILE A 127 -18.02 -1.94 -1.85
N GLY A 128 -18.40 -1.72 -0.59
CA GLY A 128 -18.64 -2.78 0.38
C GLY A 128 -20.12 -3.08 0.59
N THR A 129 -20.45 -4.33 0.84
CA THR A 129 -21.79 -4.76 1.24
C THR A 129 -21.68 -5.79 2.35
N VAL A 130 -22.34 -5.56 3.48
CA VAL A 130 -22.47 -6.54 4.55
C VAL A 130 -23.63 -7.44 4.20
N THR A 131 -23.35 -8.70 3.88
CA THR A 131 -24.37 -9.67 3.47
C THR A 131 -24.91 -10.46 4.64
N HIS A 132 -24.07 -10.73 5.64
CA HIS A 132 -24.47 -11.46 6.83
C HIS A 132 -23.74 -10.92 8.05
N TYR A 133 -24.45 -10.78 9.15
CA TYR A 133 -23.86 -10.51 10.45
C TYR A 133 -24.75 -11.09 11.55
N ASP A 134 -24.17 -11.91 12.41
CA ASP A 134 -24.81 -12.40 13.62
C ASP A 134 -23.84 -12.37 14.80
N GLU A 135 -24.38 -12.13 16.00
CA GLU A 135 -23.63 -12.24 17.24
C GLU A 135 -24.48 -13.00 18.27
N HIS A 136 -23.94 -14.11 18.76
CA HIS A 136 -24.57 -14.97 19.75
C HIS A 136 -23.82 -14.87 21.07
N LEU A 137 -24.53 -14.47 22.13
CA LEU A 137 -24.01 -14.47 23.49
C LEU A 137 -24.29 -15.81 24.16
N MET A 138 -23.23 -16.51 24.57
CA MET A 138 -23.35 -17.64 25.48
C MET A 138 -23.39 -17.12 26.92
N VAL A 139 -24.48 -17.46 27.61
CA VAL A 139 -24.67 -17.15 29.03
C VAL A 139 -24.41 -18.43 29.82
N GLY A 140 -23.38 -18.42 30.66
CA GLY A 140 -23.11 -19.48 31.62
C GLY A 140 -23.76 -19.19 32.97
N ALA A 141 -24.18 -20.24 33.67
CA ALA A 141 -24.58 -20.14 35.07
C ALA A 141 -23.37 -20.43 35.99
N GLY A 142 -23.18 -19.61 37.02
CA GLY A 142 -22.17 -19.81 38.06
C GLY A 142 -22.72 -19.47 39.44
N ALA A 143 -22.03 -19.91 40.51
CA ALA A 143 -22.38 -19.55 41.88
C ALA A 143 -21.22 -18.76 42.51
N VAL A 144 -21.51 -17.53 42.95
CA VAL A 144 -20.58 -16.71 43.74
C VAL A 144 -21.38 -16.20 44.94
N GLY A 145 -20.95 -16.51 46.16
CA GLY A 145 -21.62 -16.05 47.39
C GLY A 145 -22.98 -16.70 47.68
N GLY A 146 -23.22 -17.95 47.25
CA GLY A 146 -24.36 -18.74 47.72
C GLY A 146 -25.67 -18.66 46.90
N GLY A 147 -25.65 -18.13 45.67
CA GLY A 147 -26.81 -18.14 44.77
C GLY A 147 -26.45 -18.30 43.29
N PRO A 148 -27.42 -18.73 42.43
CA PRO A 148 -27.21 -18.84 41.00
C PRO A 148 -27.12 -17.45 40.35
N GLN A 149 -26.01 -17.19 39.68
CA GLN A 149 -25.78 -15.97 38.91
C GLN A 149 -25.48 -16.30 37.45
N PHE A 150 -26.17 -15.63 36.53
CA PHE A 150 -25.94 -15.76 35.09
C PHE A 150 -24.84 -14.79 34.66
N ARG A 151 -23.77 -15.32 34.06
CA ARG A 151 -22.64 -14.55 33.54
C ARG A 151 -22.48 -14.84 32.05
N VAL A 152 -22.37 -13.80 31.22
CA VAL A 152 -21.97 -13.98 29.82
C VAL A 152 -20.56 -14.58 29.79
N SER A 153 -20.44 -15.79 29.26
CA SER A 153 -19.18 -16.55 29.24
C SER A 153 -18.38 -16.28 27.96
N THR A 154 -19.05 -16.23 26.82
CA THR A 154 -18.42 -16.06 25.50
C THR A 154 -19.41 -15.49 24.49
N ALA A 155 -18.98 -14.53 23.68
CA ALA A 155 -19.69 -14.08 22.49
C ALA A 155 -19.10 -14.76 21.25
N THR A 156 -19.93 -15.21 20.32
CA THR A 156 -19.53 -15.67 18.99
C THR A 156 -20.11 -14.72 17.95
N ALA A 157 -19.26 -14.13 17.12
CA ALA A 157 -19.70 -13.27 16.02
C ALA A 157 -19.38 -13.92 14.68
N ARG A 158 -20.24 -13.70 13.70
CA ARG A 158 -20.04 -14.07 12.29
C ARG A 158 -20.29 -12.85 11.43
N LEU A 159 -19.41 -12.65 10.45
CA LEU A 159 -19.52 -11.55 9.49
C LEU A 159 -19.24 -12.09 8.09
N GLN A 160 -20.06 -11.69 7.12
CA GLN A 160 -19.78 -11.88 5.71
C GLN A 160 -19.95 -10.55 4.97
N ILE A 161 -18.89 -10.17 4.25
CA ILE A 161 -18.86 -8.96 3.42
C ILE A 161 -18.53 -9.31 1.98
N ASN A 162 -19.09 -8.55 1.06
CA ASN A 162 -18.70 -8.54 -0.34
C ASN A 162 -18.08 -7.18 -0.67
N ILE A 163 -16.91 -7.19 -1.28
CA ILE A 163 -16.19 -5.99 -1.69
C ILE A 163 -15.96 -6.05 -3.19
N ARG A 164 -16.26 -4.93 -3.85
CA ARG A 164 -16.01 -4.73 -5.28
C ARG A 164 -15.11 -3.52 -5.47
N VAL A 165 -14.15 -3.65 -6.37
CA VAL A 165 -13.33 -2.53 -6.86
C VAL A 165 -13.74 -2.28 -8.30
N VAL A 166 -14.15 -1.04 -8.59
CA VAL A 166 -14.69 -0.65 -9.89
C VAL A 166 -13.81 0.45 -10.48
N ASP A 167 -13.38 0.29 -11.73
CA ASP A 167 -12.69 1.33 -12.48
C ASP A 167 -13.70 2.46 -12.82
N THR A 168 -13.36 3.71 -12.48
CA THR A 168 -14.28 4.84 -12.68
C THR A 168 -14.35 5.32 -14.12
N THR A 169 -13.40 4.92 -14.97
CA THR A 169 -13.33 5.29 -16.38
C THR A 169 -14.19 4.36 -17.22
N THR A 170 -14.10 3.04 -17.00
CA THR A 170 -14.82 2.03 -17.80
C THR A 170 -16.09 1.50 -17.12
N GLY A 171 -16.22 1.65 -15.81
CA GLY A 171 -17.26 0.99 -15.02
C GLY A 171 -17.02 -0.51 -14.81
N GLU A 172 -15.89 -1.04 -15.26
CA GLU A 172 -15.53 -2.45 -15.11
C GLU A 172 -15.23 -2.81 -13.65
N VAL A 173 -15.69 -3.98 -13.23
CA VAL A 173 -15.38 -4.54 -11.92
C VAL A 173 -14.01 -5.21 -11.97
N ILE A 174 -12.98 -4.52 -11.50
CA ILE A 174 -11.59 -5.00 -11.44
C ILE A 174 -11.49 -6.19 -10.47
N LEU A 175 -12.17 -6.10 -9.32
CA LEU A 175 -12.16 -7.13 -8.28
C LEU A 175 -13.56 -7.28 -7.71
N SER A 176 -13.98 -8.51 -7.48
CA SER A 176 -15.16 -8.83 -6.68
C SER A 176 -14.84 -9.99 -5.76
N GLN A 177 -14.86 -9.75 -4.46
CA GLN A 177 -14.50 -10.74 -3.46
C GLN A 177 -15.49 -10.78 -2.30
N SER A 178 -15.78 -11.98 -1.83
CA SER A 178 -16.42 -12.21 -0.54
C SER A 178 -15.39 -12.56 0.53
N SER A 179 -15.52 -11.97 1.72
CA SER A 179 -14.79 -12.38 2.93
C SER A 179 -15.77 -12.80 4.01
N ARG A 180 -15.46 -13.91 4.68
CA ARG A 180 -16.24 -14.46 5.79
C ARG A 180 -15.32 -14.65 6.98
N ALA A 181 -15.73 -14.12 8.12
CA ALA A 181 -15.02 -14.25 9.39
C ALA A 181 -15.94 -14.78 10.48
N THR A 182 -15.38 -15.59 11.37
CA THR A 182 -16.03 -16.06 12.60
C THR A 182 -15.01 -16.03 13.72
N ASP A 183 -15.39 -15.49 14.87
CA ASP A 183 -14.51 -15.39 16.03
C ASP A 183 -15.32 -15.39 17.32
N GLN A 184 -14.63 -15.68 18.41
CA GLN A 184 -15.17 -15.73 19.75
C GLN A 184 -14.35 -14.85 20.71
N ALA A 185 -15.03 -14.24 21.67
CA ALA A 185 -14.38 -13.49 22.73
C ALA A 185 -15.22 -13.44 24.01
N SER A 186 -14.54 -13.36 25.14
CA SER A 186 -15.18 -13.10 26.44
C SER A 186 -15.30 -11.61 26.77
N ALA A 187 -14.72 -10.73 25.95
CA ALA A 187 -14.80 -9.28 26.12
C ALA A 187 -16.08 -8.73 25.49
N LEU A 188 -16.80 -7.87 26.22
CA LEU A 188 -17.98 -7.15 25.76
C LEU A 188 -17.64 -5.66 25.59
N ALA A 189 -17.90 -5.11 24.41
CA ALA A 189 -17.85 -3.69 24.11
C ALA A 189 -18.94 -3.38 23.07
N THR A 190 -19.59 -2.24 23.20
CA THR A 190 -20.85 -1.93 22.51
C THR A 190 -20.71 -1.05 21.26
N ALA A 191 -19.52 -0.52 20.95
CA ALA A 191 -19.32 0.41 19.84
C ALA A 191 -17.98 0.23 19.10
N PHE A 192 -17.96 0.49 17.78
CA PHE A 192 -16.72 0.59 16.98
C PHE A 192 -15.79 1.66 17.56
N GLY A 193 -14.47 1.40 17.56
CA GLY A 193 -13.45 2.36 18.01
C GLY A 193 -13.25 2.50 19.52
N GLY A 194 -14.11 1.91 20.36
CA GLY A 194 -13.90 1.88 21.81
C GLY A 194 -12.67 1.06 22.21
N SER A 195 -12.02 1.42 23.33
CA SER A 195 -10.76 0.80 23.81
C SER A 195 -10.83 -0.73 24.03
N GLY A 196 -12.04 -1.30 24.12
CA GLY A 196 -12.29 -2.74 24.21
C GLY A 196 -12.78 -3.41 22.92
N PHE A 197 -13.15 -2.66 21.88
CA PHE A 197 -13.83 -3.20 20.70
C PHE A 197 -13.00 -4.23 19.94
N ALA A 198 -11.72 -3.94 19.68
CA ALA A 198 -10.82 -4.86 19.00
C ALA A 198 -10.67 -6.22 19.73
N LYS A 199 -11.02 -6.29 21.02
CA LYS A 199 -10.96 -7.52 21.82
C LYS A 199 -12.29 -8.31 21.80
N THR A 200 -13.39 -7.73 21.34
CA THR A 200 -14.70 -8.42 21.25
C THR A 200 -14.75 -9.36 20.05
N ALA A 201 -15.72 -10.28 20.05
CA ALA A 201 -15.94 -11.19 18.93
C ALA A 201 -16.22 -10.39 17.65
N SER A 202 -17.13 -9.41 17.75
CA SER A 202 -17.47 -8.48 16.67
C SER A 202 -16.27 -7.69 16.13
N GLY A 203 -15.42 -7.13 17.00
CA GLY A 203 -14.26 -6.39 16.55
C GLY A 203 -13.24 -7.27 15.84
N LYS A 204 -12.98 -8.47 16.35
CA LYS A 204 -12.06 -9.41 15.70
C LYS A 204 -12.57 -9.88 14.33
N VAL A 205 -13.86 -10.21 14.18
CA VAL A 205 -14.40 -10.62 12.87
C VAL A 205 -14.39 -9.47 11.86
N CYS A 206 -14.70 -8.24 12.28
CA CYS A 206 -14.60 -7.06 11.42
C CYS A 206 -13.16 -6.86 10.96
N GLN A 207 -12.21 -6.94 11.89
CA GLN A 207 -10.80 -6.74 11.59
C GLN A 207 -10.26 -7.82 10.64
N ARG A 208 -10.58 -9.10 10.88
CA ARG A 208 -10.19 -10.19 9.98
C ARG A 208 -10.76 -9.99 8.57
N ALA A 209 -12.07 -9.72 8.47
CA ALA A 209 -12.72 -9.57 7.18
C ALA A 209 -12.13 -8.41 6.36
N ILE A 210 -11.84 -7.28 7.00
CA ILE A 210 -11.20 -6.11 6.36
C ILE A 210 -9.75 -6.40 5.98
N THR A 211 -8.96 -7.00 6.88
CA THR A 211 -7.57 -7.39 6.59
C THR A 211 -7.50 -8.29 5.36
N ASP A 212 -8.34 -9.33 5.30
CA ASP A 212 -8.38 -10.25 4.17
C ASP A 212 -8.73 -9.50 2.87
N ALA A 213 -9.74 -8.62 2.92
CA ALA A 213 -10.12 -7.83 1.76
C ALA A 213 -8.99 -6.91 1.27
N VAL A 214 -8.31 -6.23 2.18
CA VAL A 214 -7.21 -5.30 1.85
C VAL A 214 -6.05 -6.05 1.24
N CYS A 215 -5.65 -7.19 1.81
CA CYS A 215 -4.58 -8.01 1.25
C CYS A 215 -4.87 -8.41 -0.21
N ASN A 216 -6.11 -8.76 -0.53
CA ASN A 216 -6.50 -9.14 -1.87
C ASN A 216 -6.64 -7.92 -2.81
N ILE A 217 -7.19 -6.80 -2.34
CA ILE A 217 -7.18 -5.54 -3.08
C ILE A 217 -5.74 -5.15 -3.44
N CYS A 218 -4.81 -5.19 -2.48
CA CYS A 218 -3.41 -4.88 -2.72
C CYS A 218 -2.81 -5.77 -3.80
N ARG A 219 -2.97 -7.11 -3.69
CA ARG A 219 -2.43 -8.07 -4.67
C ARG A 219 -2.98 -7.84 -6.07
N THR A 220 -4.30 -7.75 -6.22
CA THR A 220 -4.94 -7.54 -7.53
C THR A 220 -4.55 -6.18 -8.12
N MET A 221 -4.54 -5.12 -7.30
CA MET A 221 -4.17 -3.80 -7.79
C MET A 221 -2.68 -3.70 -8.12
N ASP A 222 -1.79 -4.48 -7.52
CA ASP A 222 -0.37 -4.52 -7.89
C ASP A 222 -0.18 -5.05 -9.32
N GLU A 223 -1.08 -5.91 -9.82
CA GLU A 223 -1.04 -6.45 -11.19
C GLU A 223 -1.62 -5.50 -12.25
N VAL A 224 -2.54 -4.60 -11.86
CA VAL A 224 -3.15 -3.64 -12.78
C VAL A 224 -2.16 -2.54 -13.13
N PRO A 225 -1.78 -2.30 -14.40
CA PRO A 225 -0.80 -1.25 -14.72
C PRO A 225 -1.27 0.13 -14.25
N TRP A 226 -0.39 0.88 -13.58
CA TRP A 226 -0.68 2.26 -13.21
C TRP A 226 -0.85 3.12 -14.49
N ARG A 227 -1.86 3.99 -14.50
CA ARG A 227 -2.16 4.88 -15.62
C ARG A 227 -2.19 6.34 -15.17
N GLY A 228 -1.59 7.21 -15.96
CA GLY A 228 -1.67 8.66 -15.87
C GLY A 228 -1.90 9.27 -17.24
N ARG A 229 -1.79 10.60 -17.34
CA ARG A 229 -1.84 11.34 -18.60
C ARG A 229 -0.80 12.47 -18.66
N ILE A 230 -0.42 12.81 -19.88
CA ILE A 230 0.26 14.07 -20.20
C ILE A 230 -0.76 15.21 -20.08
N VAL A 231 -0.46 16.16 -19.21
CA VAL A 231 -1.30 17.34 -18.94
C VAL A 231 -0.98 18.47 -19.90
N ASP A 232 0.30 18.66 -20.22
CA ASP A 232 0.79 19.74 -21.06
C ASP A 232 2.17 19.39 -21.65
N VAL A 233 2.54 20.01 -22.76
CA VAL A 233 3.85 19.84 -23.41
C VAL A 233 4.39 21.21 -23.81
N ARG A 234 5.58 21.57 -23.33
CA ARG A 234 6.21 22.88 -23.52
C ARG A 234 7.65 22.71 -24.02
N GLY A 235 7.82 22.72 -25.33
CA GLY A 235 9.11 22.34 -25.92
C GLY A 235 9.44 20.90 -25.54
N ASP A 236 10.55 20.68 -24.87
CA ASP A 236 10.98 19.36 -24.39
C ASP A 236 10.42 18.99 -23.00
N ASP A 237 9.78 19.93 -22.30
CA ASP A 237 9.19 19.68 -20.99
C ASP A 237 7.79 19.08 -21.14
N ILE A 238 7.65 17.82 -20.75
CA ILE A 238 6.41 17.05 -20.76
C ILE A 238 5.86 17.00 -19.34
N ILE A 239 4.73 17.66 -19.10
CA ILE A 239 4.10 17.73 -17.78
C ILE A 239 3.13 16.57 -17.62
N ILE A 240 3.32 15.76 -16.59
CA ILE A 240 2.48 14.59 -16.30
C ILE A 240 1.69 14.76 -15.00
N ASN A 241 0.49 14.17 -14.93
CA ASN A 241 -0.37 14.21 -13.73
C ASN A 241 0.08 13.25 -12.61
N ALA A 242 1.39 13.00 -12.52
CA ALA A 242 2.02 12.11 -11.57
C ALA A 242 3.12 12.89 -10.85
N GLY A 243 2.96 13.12 -9.55
CA GLY A 243 3.92 13.87 -8.73
C GLY A 243 4.34 13.13 -7.46
N LEU A 244 5.06 13.81 -6.58
CA LEU A 244 5.63 13.24 -5.34
C LEU A 244 4.56 12.59 -4.46
N ARG A 245 3.36 13.16 -4.43
CA ARG A 245 2.22 12.60 -3.69
C ARG A 245 1.90 11.16 -4.13
N LEU A 246 2.06 10.86 -5.42
CA LEU A 246 1.85 9.52 -5.98
C LEU A 246 3.08 8.62 -5.80
N GLY A 247 4.18 9.13 -5.25
CA GLY A 247 5.43 8.39 -5.11
C GLY A 247 6.36 8.50 -6.32
N VAL A 248 6.09 9.42 -7.27
CA VAL A 248 7.01 9.69 -8.37
C VAL A 248 8.29 10.32 -7.84
N VAL A 249 9.44 9.86 -8.32
CA VAL A 249 10.76 10.42 -8.05
C VAL A 249 11.49 10.76 -9.34
N PRO A 250 12.41 11.73 -9.35
CA PRO A 250 13.24 11.98 -10.53
C PRO A 250 14.04 10.73 -10.93
N GLY A 251 14.15 10.51 -12.24
CA GLY A 251 14.69 9.30 -12.84
C GLY A 251 13.63 8.26 -13.23
N ASP A 252 12.41 8.33 -12.70
CA ASP A 252 11.31 7.43 -13.08
C ASP A 252 10.97 7.54 -14.56
N CYS A 253 10.69 6.40 -15.20
CA CYS A 253 10.36 6.33 -16.61
C CYS A 253 8.88 5.99 -16.83
N PHE A 254 8.28 6.62 -17.83
CA PHE A 254 6.91 6.38 -18.24
C PHE A 254 6.84 6.09 -19.73
N ARG A 255 6.18 4.99 -20.10
CA ARG A 255 5.84 4.71 -21.50
C ARG A 255 4.57 5.47 -21.86
N VAL A 256 4.65 6.21 -22.94
CA VAL A 256 3.55 7.03 -23.46
C VAL A 256 2.82 6.29 -24.56
N PHE A 257 1.50 6.37 -24.54
CA PHE A 257 0.60 5.76 -25.51
C PHE A 257 -0.37 6.81 -26.06
N THR A 258 -0.60 6.74 -27.37
CA THR A 258 -1.70 7.45 -28.03
C THR A 258 -2.94 6.57 -27.98
N GLU A 259 -4.02 7.14 -27.47
CA GLU A 259 -5.35 6.52 -27.40
C GLU A 259 -6.12 6.87 -28.68
N HIS A 260 -6.61 5.84 -29.37
CA HIS A 260 -7.40 5.99 -30.60
C HIS A 260 -8.90 5.94 -30.31
N ASP A 261 -9.71 6.12 -31.34
CA ASP A 261 -11.16 6.07 -31.22
C ASP A 261 -11.65 4.74 -30.63
N VAL A 262 -12.72 4.84 -29.84
CA VAL A 262 -13.34 3.68 -29.19
C VAL A 262 -13.80 2.70 -30.26
N LEU A 263 -13.30 1.47 -30.18
CA LEU A 263 -13.80 0.38 -31.00
C LEU A 263 -15.18 -0.03 -30.50
N LEU A 264 -16.12 -0.09 -31.43
CA LEU A 264 -17.47 -0.58 -31.17
C LEU A 264 -17.57 -1.98 -31.76
N ASP A 265 -18.18 -2.89 -31.01
CA ASP A 265 -18.58 -4.18 -31.52
C ASP A 265 -19.63 -4.00 -32.65
N PRO A 266 -19.42 -4.60 -33.84
CA PRO A 266 -20.28 -4.37 -35.00
C PRO A 266 -21.69 -4.94 -34.86
N GLU A 267 -21.91 -5.92 -33.98
CA GLU A 267 -23.22 -6.57 -33.79
C GLU A 267 -24.00 -5.95 -32.63
N THR A 268 -23.30 -5.64 -31.54
CA THR A 268 -23.91 -5.19 -30.28
C THR A 268 -23.82 -3.69 -30.05
N GLY A 269 -22.96 -2.98 -30.79
CA GLY A 269 -22.66 -1.56 -30.56
C GLY A 269 -21.94 -1.30 -29.24
N LEU A 270 -21.49 -2.35 -28.53
CA LEU A 270 -20.83 -2.23 -27.25
C LEU A 270 -19.43 -1.63 -27.44
N PRO A 271 -19.05 -0.61 -26.64
CA PRO A 271 -17.68 -0.11 -26.66
C PRO A 271 -16.71 -1.17 -26.10
N LEU A 272 -15.81 -1.65 -26.96
CA LEU A 272 -14.74 -2.59 -26.61
C LEU A 272 -13.51 -1.88 -26.03
N GLY A 273 -13.47 -0.56 -26.16
CA GLY A 273 -12.41 0.30 -25.65
C GLY A 273 -11.56 0.92 -26.76
N SER A 274 -10.61 1.75 -26.35
CA SER A 274 -9.72 2.48 -27.26
C SER A 274 -8.38 1.76 -27.41
N PRO A 275 -7.94 1.41 -28.63
CA PRO A 275 -6.64 0.81 -28.82
C PRO A 275 -5.55 1.82 -28.48
N LEU A 276 -4.45 1.33 -27.93
CA LEU A 276 -3.31 2.14 -27.50
C LEU A 276 -2.11 1.82 -28.39
N SER A 277 -1.54 2.83 -29.06
CA SER A 277 -0.27 2.70 -29.78
C SER A 277 0.85 3.35 -28.98
N ALA A 278 1.99 2.67 -28.84
CA ALA A 278 3.15 3.24 -28.15
C ALA A 278 3.69 4.46 -28.92
N ALA A 279 3.79 5.60 -28.25
CA ALA A 279 4.32 6.85 -28.79
C ALA A 279 5.80 7.06 -28.41
N GLY A 280 6.20 6.62 -27.21
CA GLY A 280 7.58 6.79 -26.72
C GLY A 280 7.75 6.49 -25.24
N VAL A 281 8.88 6.94 -24.69
CA VAL A 281 9.25 6.87 -23.27
C VAL A 281 9.72 8.25 -22.83
N VAL A 282 9.25 8.69 -21.66
CA VAL A 282 9.65 9.93 -21.02
C VAL A 282 10.26 9.63 -19.65
N GLN A 283 11.28 10.40 -19.26
CA GLN A 283 11.96 10.28 -17.97
C GLN A 283 11.71 11.52 -17.12
N VAL A 284 11.36 11.32 -15.86
CA VAL A 284 11.09 12.42 -14.93
C VAL A 284 12.39 13.14 -14.54
N ARG A 285 12.41 14.47 -14.73
CA ARG A 285 13.52 15.35 -14.37
C ARG A 285 13.26 16.07 -13.05
N GLU A 286 12.07 16.65 -12.92
CA GLU A 286 11.67 17.41 -11.74
C GLU A 286 10.31 16.93 -11.24
N VAL A 287 10.14 16.87 -9.93
CA VAL A 287 8.90 16.42 -9.31
C VAL A 287 8.35 17.53 -8.42
N GLN A 288 7.09 17.86 -8.63
CA GLN A 288 6.28 18.69 -7.77
C GLN A 288 5.32 17.81 -6.96
N LEU A 289 4.60 18.41 -6.01
CA LEU A 289 3.70 17.63 -5.13
C LEU A 289 2.64 16.86 -5.92
N THR A 290 2.04 17.50 -6.94
CA THR A 290 0.87 16.98 -7.67
C THR A 290 1.16 16.60 -9.12
N PHE A 291 2.26 17.07 -9.70
CA PHE A 291 2.67 16.80 -11.07
C PHE A 291 4.19 16.61 -11.14
N ALA A 292 4.68 16.15 -12.29
CA ALA A 292 6.12 16.09 -12.57
C ALA A 292 6.41 16.59 -13.98
N VAL A 293 7.63 17.07 -14.17
CA VAL A 293 8.18 17.48 -15.46
C VAL A 293 9.13 16.40 -15.93
N ALA A 294 8.82 15.84 -17.09
CA ALA A 294 9.57 14.77 -17.74
C ALA A 294 10.16 15.27 -19.06
N GLN A 295 11.22 14.61 -19.51
CA GLN A 295 11.85 14.83 -20.81
C GLN A 295 11.73 13.59 -21.69
N PRO A 296 11.65 13.74 -23.01
CA PRO A 296 11.60 12.61 -23.92
C PRO A 296 12.92 11.83 -23.90
N LEU A 297 12.84 10.53 -23.62
CA LEU A 297 13.99 9.62 -23.69
C LEU A 297 14.02 8.88 -25.04
N ALA A 298 12.85 8.50 -25.55
CA ALA A 298 12.70 7.86 -26.86
C ALA A 298 11.30 8.13 -27.43
N GLY A 299 11.17 8.22 -28.75
CA GLY A 299 9.91 8.53 -29.42
C GLY A 299 9.69 10.02 -29.64
N ALA A 300 8.57 10.36 -30.28
CA ALA A 300 8.26 11.72 -30.71
C ALA A 300 6.74 11.96 -30.68
N ASN A 301 6.31 13.19 -31.01
CA ASN A 301 4.89 13.58 -31.07
C ASN A 301 4.15 13.41 -29.74
N PHE A 302 4.78 13.83 -28.65
CA PHE A 302 4.13 13.89 -27.35
C PHE A 302 3.10 15.01 -27.34
N ALA A 303 1.89 14.69 -26.88
CA ALA A 303 0.76 15.60 -26.89
C ALA A 303 -0.08 15.45 -25.62
N ARG A 304 -0.75 16.55 -25.25
CA ARG A 304 -1.71 16.57 -24.15
C ARG A 304 -2.79 15.50 -24.36
N GLY A 305 -3.12 14.78 -23.29
CA GLY A 305 -4.17 13.76 -23.27
C GLY A 305 -3.67 12.33 -23.47
N GLN A 306 -2.45 12.15 -23.99
CA GLN A 306 -1.82 10.83 -24.12
C GLN A 306 -1.70 10.12 -22.77
N VAL A 307 -1.88 8.80 -22.80
CA VAL A 307 -1.86 7.94 -21.61
C VAL A 307 -0.42 7.57 -21.29
N ILE A 308 -0.04 7.66 -20.02
CA ILE A 308 1.27 7.21 -19.55
C ILE A 308 1.12 5.99 -18.65
N ARG A 309 2.05 5.05 -18.76
CA ARG A 309 2.17 3.91 -17.85
C ARG A 309 3.55 3.91 -17.23
N PHE A 310 3.59 3.66 -15.92
CA PHE A 310 4.85 3.55 -15.19
C PHE A 310 5.63 2.33 -15.68
N VAL A 311 6.92 2.51 -15.93
CA VAL A 311 7.84 1.42 -16.27
C VAL A 311 8.97 1.45 -15.26
N PRO A 312 9.17 0.40 -14.45
CA PRO A 312 10.32 0.33 -13.57
C PRO A 312 11.59 0.37 -14.44
N ALA A 313 12.58 1.18 -14.06
CA ALA A 313 13.77 1.48 -14.88
C ALA A 313 14.53 0.25 -15.42
N PHE A 314 14.33 -0.94 -14.85
CA PHE A 314 14.92 -2.21 -15.27
C PHE A 314 14.24 -2.87 -16.49
N GLU A 315 13.01 -2.47 -16.86
CA GLU A 315 12.23 -3.08 -17.95
C GLU A 315 12.36 -2.37 -19.30
N ILE A 316 13.28 -1.41 -19.45
CA ILE A 316 13.51 -0.73 -20.74
C ILE A 316 14.26 -1.71 -21.66
N PRO A 317 13.64 -2.27 -22.72
CA PRO A 317 14.38 -3.09 -23.65
C PRO A 317 15.35 -2.21 -24.43
N SER A 318 16.61 -2.61 -24.46
CA SER A 318 17.76 -1.91 -25.06
C SER A 318 17.74 -1.79 -26.59
N SER A 319 16.56 -1.80 -27.23
CA SER A 319 16.44 -1.85 -28.70
C SER A 319 15.66 -0.66 -29.27
N SER A 320 16.33 0.48 -29.40
CA SER A 320 16.23 1.44 -30.54
C SER A 320 17.17 2.64 -30.32
N PRO A 321 17.64 3.30 -31.39
CA PRO A 321 19.04 3.34 -31.77
C PRO A 321 19.87 4.33 -30.95
N ALA A 322 21.15 3.95 -30.81
CA ALA A 322 22.16 4.63 -30.03
C ALA A 322 22.34 6.11 -30.41
N LEU A 323 22.26 6.97 -29.40
CA LEU A 323 23.07 8.18 -29.36
C LEU A 323 24.25 7.90 -28.41
N SER A 324 25.42 7.95 -29.02
CA SER A 324 26.73 7.80 -28.42
C SER A 324 26.97 8.82 -27.31
N SER A 325 27.28 8.35 -26.09
CA SER A 325 28.35 8.94 -25.27
C SER A 325 28.89 7.98 -24.19
N SER A 326 30.09 7.47 -24.47
CA SER A 326 31.23 7.27 -23.56
C SER A 326 31.07 6.55 -22.21
N ALA A 327 31.25 5.22 -22.23
CA ALA A 327 32.32 4.45 -21.56
C ALA A 327 31.82 3.02 -21.28
N PRO A 328 32.53 1.93 -21.70
CA PRO A 328 32.10 0.59 -21.36
C PRO A 328 32.30 0.34 -19.86
N LEU A 329 31.23 -0.05 -19.15
CA LEU A 329 31.38 -0.75 -17.88
C LEU A 329 32.16 -2.05 -18.15
N PRO A 330 33.12 -2.44 -17.28
CA PRO A 330 33.85 -3.69 -17.46
C PRO A 330 32.87 -4.88 -17.44
N PRO A 331 33.12 -5.92 -18.25
CA PRO A 331 32.20 -7.04 -18.40
C PRO A 331 31.99 -7.76 -17.06
N ASP A 332 30.73 -8.04 -16.73
CA ASP A 332 30.35 -8.81 -15.54
C ASP A 332 31.13 -10.13 -15.51
N ALA A 333 31.83 -10.42 -14.40
CA ALA A 333 32.38 -11.76 -14.19
C ALA A 333 31.20 -12.77 -14.20
N PRO A 334 31.29 -13.87 -14.97
CA PRO A 334 30.16 -14.81 -15.18
C PRO A 334 29.62 -15.39 -13.87
N GLU A 335 30.46 -15.44 -12.82
CA GLU A 335 30.11 -15.90 -11.48
C GLU A 335 29.16 -14.94 -10.74
N ILE A 336 29.31 -13.62 -10.89
CA ILE A 336 28.42 -12.62 -10.27
C ILE A 336 27.04 -12.63 -10.93
N ALA A 337 26.99 -12.79 -12.26
CA ALA A 337 25.74 -12.92 -13.00
C ALA A 337 24.95 -14.16 -12.54
N ALA A 338 25.64 -15.28 -12.26
CA ALA A 338 25.04 -16.50 -11.73
C ALA A 338 24.53 -16.31 -10.28
N ILE A 339 25.29 -15.64 -9.41
CA ILE A 339 24.86 -15.33 -8.02
C ILE A 339 23.66 -14.36 -8.04
N ARG A 340 23.67 -13.35 -8.90
CA ARG A 340 22.57 -12.39 -9.10
C ARG A 340 21.29 -13.11 -9.58
N ALA A 341 21.43 -14.04 -10.54
CA ALA A 341 20.32 -14.84 -11.05
C ALA A 341 19.73 -15.81 -10.00
N LYS A 342 20.57 -16.41 -9.14
CA LYS A 342 20.11 -17.26 -8.03
C LYS A 342 19.40 -16.46 -6.94
N HIS A 343 19.90 -15.27 -6.58
CA HIS A 343 19.25 -14.39 -5.62
C HIS A 343 17.86 -13.94 -6.09
N ALA A 344 17.68 -13.67 -7.39
CA ALA A 344 16.40 -13.31 -7.98
C ALA A 344 15.33 -14.43 -7.90
N LYS A 345 15.73 -15.70 -7.75
CA LYS A 345 14.83 -16.87 -7.70
C LYS A 345 14.39 -17.29 -6.27
N GLY A 346 14.55 -16.43 -5.26
CA GLY A 346 13.89 -16.60 -3.95
C GLY A 346 14.73 -17.20 -2.82
N GLY A 347 16.06 -17.28 -2.95
CA GLY A 347 16.96 -17.80 -1.91
C GLY A 347 17.72 -16.72 -1.13
N GLY A 348 17.03 -15.75 -0.54
CA GLY A 348 17.64 -14.53 0.04
C GLY A 348 18.75 -14.76 1.09
N THR A 349 18.76 -15.89 1.80
CA THR A 349 19.82 -16.25 2.77
C THR A 349 21.00 -16.99 2.11
N THR A 350 20.74 -17.77 1.05
CA THR A 350 21.75 -18.56 0.33
C THR A 350 22.64 -17.66 -0.54
N GLY A 351 22.07 -16.64 -1.18
CA GLY A 351 22.81 -15.71 -2.05
C GLY A 351 23.82 -14.83 -1.30
N LEU A 352 23.51 -14.39 -0.07
CA LEU A 352 24.45 -13.59 0.73
C LEU A 352 25.63 -14.44 1.23
N ALA A 353 25.41 -15.71 1.57
CA ALA A 353 26.47 -16.62 2.00
C ALA A 353 27.42 -16.97 0.84
N GLU A 354 26.90 -17.24 -0.35
CA GLU A 354 27.69 -17.44 -1.57
C GLU A 354 28.51 -16.18 -1.92
N LEU A 355 27.89 -14.99 -1.81
CA LEU A 355 28.55 -13.72 -2.10
C LEU A 355 29.63 -13.36 -1.07
N ASN A 356 29.42 -13.68 0.21
CA ASN A 356 30.44 -13.53 1.25
C ASN A 356 31.64 -14.43 1.01
N LYS A 357 31.41 -15.66 0.55
CA LYS A 357 32.49 -16.58 0.18
C LYS A 357 33.27 -16.06 -1.03
N TYR A 358 32.58 -15.60 -2.08
CA TYR A 358 33.20 -15.05 -3.28
C TYR A 358 34.09 -13.84 -2.97
N LEU A 359 33.59 -12.89 -2.18
CA LEU A 359 34.33 -11.70 -1.76
C LEU A 359 35.45 -11.99 -0.74
N GLY A 360 35.52 -13.22 -0.21
CA GLY A 360 36.67 -13.70 0.54
C GLY A 360 37.90 -13.87 -0.35
N ASP A 361 37.70 -14.35 -1.57
CA ASP A 361 38.75 -14.57 -2.57
C ASP A 361 38.91 -13.37 -3.52
N HIS A 362 37.86 -12.54 -3.68
CA HIS A 362 37.81 -11.39 -4.59
C HIS A 362 37.42 -10.10 -3.85
N SER A 363 38.21 -9.73 -2.85
CA SER A 363 37.90 -8.61 -1.94
C SER A 363 37.79 -7.23 -2.61
N ASP A 364 38.36 -7.07 -3.81
CA ASP A 364 38.38 -5.82 -4.58
C ASP A 364 37.43 -5.82 -5.78
N ASP A 365 36.55 -6.82 -5.90
CA ASP A 365 35.54 -6.82 -6.94
C ASP A 365 34.44 -5.79 -6.65
N VAL A 366 34.46 -4.71 -7.43
CA VAL A 366 33.51 -3.60 -7.34
C VAL A 366 32.06 -4.05 -7.48
N ASN A 367 31.76 -4.93 -8.44
CA ASN A 367 30.39 -5.38 -8.69
C ASN A 367 29.90 -6.31 -7.57
N GLY A 368 30.79 -7.14 -7.03
CA GLY A 368 30.52 -7.98 -5.86
C GLY A 368 30.24 -7.15 -4.61
N LEU A 369 31.06 -6.13 -4.33
CA LEU A 369 30.91 -5.23 -3.20
C LEU A 369 29.61 -4.40 -3.28
N LEU A 370 29.27 -3.88 -4.46
CA LEU A 370 28.00 -3.16 -4.70
C LEU A 370 26.79 -4.07 -4.47
N LEU A 371 26.83 -5.30 -4.99
CA LEU A 371 25.76 -6.28 -4.82
C LEU A 371 25.60 -6.67 -3.33
N ARG A 372 26.71 -6.88 -2.62
CA ARG A 372 26.67 -7.24 -1.19
C ARG A 372 26.10 -6.10 -0.36
N THR A 373 26.53 -4.87 -0.62
CA THR A 373 26.02 -3.66 0.02
C THR A 373 24.51 -3.55 -0.18
N ALA A 374 24.03 -3.71 -1.41
CA ALA A 374 22.61 -3.63 -1.74
C ALA A 374 21.76 -4.71 -1.03
N ILE A 375 22.25 -5.95 -0.97
CA ILE A 375 21.57 -7.06 -0.28
C ILE A 375 21.52 -6.81 1.23
N ILE A 376 22.65 -6.42 1.83
CA ILE A 376 22.74 -6.16 3.27
C ILE A 376 21.83 -5.01 3.67
N LEU A 377 21.79 -3.92 2.89
CA LEU A 377 20.90 -2.79 3.18
C LEU A 377 19.42 -3.17 3.11
N LYS A 378 19.03 -4.09 2.22
CA LYS A 378 17.65 -4.60 2.09
C LYS A 378 17.25 -5.64 3.14
N SER A 379 18.20 -6.32 3.77
CA SER A 379 17.92 -7.36 4.79
C SER A 379 17.67 -6.76 6.17
N THR A 380 16.69 -7.28 6.92
CA THR A 380 16.43 -6.87 8.32
C THR A 380 17.34 -7.57 9.33
N THR A 381 17.97 -8.69 8.95
CA THR A 381 18.76 -9.54 9.83
C THR A 381 20.27 -9.47 9.55
N ALA A 382 20.69 -8.89 8.42
CA ALA A 382 22.10 -8.80 8.05
C ALA A 382 22.84 -7.70 8.81
N ASN A 383 24.11 -7.96 9.13
CA ASN A 383 24.98 -7.00 9.83
C ASN A 383 25.32 -5.80 8.93
N LYS A 384 24.76 -4.63 9.27
CA LYS A 384 24.93 -3.38 8.49
C LYS A 384 26.35 -2.81 8.52
N HIS A 385 27.19 -3.21 9.48
CA HIS A 385 28.61 -2.80 9.52
C HIS A 385 29.38 -3.27 8.28
N VAL A 386 29.01 -4.43 7.71
CA VAL A 386 29.65 -4.96 6.51
C VAL A 386 29.32 -4.08 5.30
N ALA A 387 28.09 -3.59 5.17
CA ALA A 387 27.73 -2.64 4.11
C ALA A 387 28.53 -1.34 4.23
N LEU A 388 28.76 -0.83 5.44
CA LEU A 388 29.59 0.36 5.63
C LEU A 388 31.06 0.11 5.25
N GLN A 389 31.60 -1.05 5.60
CA GLN A 389 32.94 -1.46 5.21
C GLN A 389 33.08 -1.57 3.68
N ASP A 390 32.09 -2.16 3.01
CA ASP A 390 32.05 -2.29 1.55
C ASP A 390 32.04 -0.92 0.87
N THR A 391 31.23 0.02 1.37
CA THR A 391 31.20 1.38 0.81
C THR A 391 32.53 2.12 0.94
N ARG A 392 33.26 1.92 2.04
CA ARG A 392 34.60 2.50 2.22
C ARG A 392 35.61 1.86 1.27
N ARG A 393 35.53 0.55 1.06
CA ARG A 393 36.39 -0.16 0.10
C ARG A 393 36.11 0.29 -1.33
N LEU A 394 34.84 0.46 -1.69
CA LEU A 394 34.41 0.98 -2.99
C LEU A 394 34.97 2.39 -3.25
N GLN A 395 34.96 3.28 -2.24
CA GLN A 395 35.56 4.61 -2.38
C GLN A 395 37.07 4.58 -2.58
N GLN A 396 37.78 3.60 -2.00
CA GLN A 396 39.22 3.42 -2.26
C GLN A 396 39.49 2.94 -3.69
N LEU A 397 38.62 2.06 -4.21
CA LEU A 397 38.75 1.52 -5.57
C LEU A 397 38.29 2.52 -6.64
N ARG A 398 37.33 3.38 -6.31
CA ARG A 398 36.73 4.36 -7.22
C ARG A 398 36.54 5.72 -6.55
N PRO A 399 37.62 6.48 -6.31
CA PRO A 399 37.57 7.74 -5.57
C PRO A 399 36.80 8.86 -6.27
N ASN A 400 36.56 8.75 -7.58
CA ASN A 400 35.91 9.77 -8.39
C ASN A 400 34.43 9.47 -8.68
N GLU A 401 33.86 8.40 -8.11
CA GLU A 401 32.46 8.02 -8.36
C GLU A 401 31.53 8.77 -7.39
N PRO A 402 30.67 9.69 -7.87
CA PRO A 402 29.90 10.60 -7.02
C PRO A 402 28.76 9.93 -6.24
N ASP A 403 28.38 8.71 -6.60
CA ASP A 403 27.27 7.98 -5.99
C ASP A 403 27.70 7.16 -4.76
N LEU A 404 29.00 6.87 -4.63
CA LEU A 404 29.53 6.08 -3.52
C LEU A 404 29.43 6.78 -2.15
N PRO A 405 29.62 8.10 -2.02
CA PRO A 405 29.37 8.81 -0.76
C PRO A 405 27.88 8.81 -0.35
N ALA A 406 26.95 8.83 -1.31
CA ALA A 406 25.52 8.70 -1.02
C ALA A 406 25.17 7.28 -0.53
N LEU A 407 25.80 6.24 -1.11
CA LEU A 407 25.67 4.86 -0.64
C LEU A 407 26.25 4.65 0.77
N GLU A 408 27.39 5.28 1.08
CA GLU A 408 27.97 5.29 2.44
C GLU A 408 27.00 5.92 3.45
N ALA A 409 26.35 7.03 3.08
CA ALA A 409 25.36 7.68 3.93
C ALA A 409 24.18 6.74 4.28
N ARG A 410 23.71 5.94 3.31
CA ARG A 410 22.65 4.93 3.55
C ARG A 410 23.11 3.83 4.50
N ALA A 411 24.36 3.39 4.39
CA ALA A 411 24.93 2.41 5.31
C ALA A 411 25.08 2.97 6.73
N ALA A 412 25.52 4.21 6.88
CA ALA A 412 25.60 4.90 8.16
C ALA A 412 24.21 5.11 8.81
N LEU A 413 23.20 5.48 8.02
CA LEU A 413 21.82 5.62 8.50
C LEU A 413 21.22 4.29 8.93
N ALA A 414 21.53 3.19 8.25
CA ALA A 414 21.11 1.85 8.68
C ALA A 414 21.71 1.43 10.03
N LEU A 415 22.77 2.10 10.48
CA LEU A 415 23.41 1.94 11.80
C LEU A 415 23.00 3.03 12.80
N ASN A 416 22.03 3.89 12.46
CA ASN A 416 21.64 5.08 13.23
C ASN A 416 22.79 6.09 13.47
N ASP A 417 23.87 6.05 12.68
CA ASP A 417 24.96 7.02 12.77
C ASP A 417 24.68 8.23 11.88
N ARG A 418 23.88 9.17 12.40
CA ARG A 418 23.50 10.41 11.70
C ARG A 418 24.70 11.31 11.38
N LYS A 419 25.71 11.32 12.25
CA LYS A 419 26.89 12.19 12.08
C LYS A 419 27.74 11.72 10.90
N ALA A 420 27.99 10.43 10.81
CA ALA A 420 28.70 9.86 9.67
C ALA A 420 27.88 10.00 8.37
N ALA A 421 26.56 9.86 8.44
CA ALA A 421 25.68 10.05 7.28
C ALA A 421 25.74 11.47 6.71
N LEU A 422 25.64 12.51 7.56
CA LEU A 422 25.74 13.91 7.11
C LEU A 422 27.10 14.20 6.46
N ALA A 423 28.20 13.77 7.09
CA ALA A 423 29.54 13.96 6.53
C ALA A 423 29.76 13.24 5.18
N ALA A 424 29.08 12.11 4.94
CA ALA A 424 29.11 11.42 3.66
C ALA A 424 28.25 12.14 2.60
N LEU A 425 27.12 12.70 3.00
CA LEU A 425 26.24 13.48 2.13
C LEU A 425 26.85 14.82 1.72
N ASP A 426 27.53 15.51 2.63
CA ASP A 426 28.28 16.73 2.34
C ASP A 426 29.35 16.47 1.26
N ARG A 427 30.09 15.35 1.38
CA ARG A 427 31.06 14.92 0.37
C ARG A 427 30.38 14.58 -0.96
N ALA A 428 29.23 13.90 -0.94
CA ALA A 428 28.46 13.60 -2.15
C ALA A 428 28.06 14.89 -2.89
N LEU A 429 27.58 15.90 -2.15
CA LEU A 429 27.14 17.19 -2.70
C LEU A 429 28.30 18.06 -3.19
N GLN A 430 29.48 17.97 -2.56
CA GLN A 430 30.69 18.63 -3.05
C GLN A 430 31.17 18.04 -4.38
N MET A 431 31.06 16.72 -4.55
CA MET A 431 31.48 16.03 -5.79
C MET A 431 30.45 16.19 -6.91
N ALA A 432 29.17 16.13 -6.59
CA ALA A 432 28.07 16.28 -7.52
C ALA A 432 26.94 17.12 -6.89
N PRO A 433 26.97 18.45 -7.08
CA PRO A 433 25.96 19.36 -6.51
C PRO A 433 24.52 19.06 -6.99
N GLY A 434 24.39 18.41 -8.15
CA GLY A 434 23.13 17.95 -8.73
C GLY A 434 22.72 16.53 -8.33
N ASN A 435 23.45 15.85 -7.43
CA ASN A 435 23.09 14.51 -6.97
C ASN A 435 21.87 14.60 -6.05
N LEU A 436 20.69 14.38 -6.65
CA LEU A 436 19.41 14.57 -5.99
C LEU A 436 19.20 13.61 -4.81
N GLU A 437 19.72 12.38 -4.89
CA GLU A 437 19.65 11.44 -3.77
C GLU A 437 20.39 12.00 -2.55
N ALA A 438 21.58 12.58 -2.75
CA ALA A 438 22.34 13.24 -1.69
C ALA A 438 21.61 14.47 -1.12
N VAL A 439 20.98 15.30 -1.96
CA VAL A 439 20.21 16.49 -1.51
C VAL A 439 19.02 16.07 -0.63
N LEU A 440 18.26 15.06 -1.06
CA LEU A 440 17.07 14.60 -0.36
C LEU A 440 17.40 13.89 0.95
N LEU A 441 18.45 13.05 0.96
CA LEU A 441 18.93 12.40 2.17
C LEU A 441 19.51 13.43 3.14
N HIS A 442 20.26 14.42 2.67
CA HIS A 442 20.84 15.46 3.52
C HIS A 442 19.75 16.24 4.27
N ARG A 443 18.69 16.65 3.56
CA ARG A 443 17.55 17.35 4.18
C ARG A 443 16.84 16.49 5.23
N ARG A 444 16.64 15.20 4.97
CA ARG A 444 15.97 14.27 5.90
C ARG A 444 16.78 13.98 7.17
N VAL A 445 18.11 14.06 7.11
CA VAL A 445 18.99 13.75 8.25
C VAL A 445 19.33 15.00 9.07
N ALA A 446 19.25 16.19 8.43
CA ALA A 446 19.45 17.48 9.09
C ALA A 446 18.22 17.97 9.89
N GLU A 447 17.01 17.49 9.54
CA GLU A 447 15.78 17.61 10.33
C GLU A 447 15.73 16.56 11.45
#